data_AF-A0A2P8L6P9-F1
#
_entry.id   AF-A0A2P8L6P9-F1
#
_cell.length_a   1.000
_cell.length_b   1.000
_cell.length_c   1.000
_cell.angle_alpha   90.00
_cell.angle_beta   90.00
_cell.angle_gamma   90.00
#
_symmetry.space_group_name_H-M   'P 1'
#
loop_
_entity.id
_entity.type
_entity.pdbx_description
1 polymer ?
#
loop_
_entity_poly.entity_id
_entity_poly.type
_entity_poly.pdbx_seq_one_letter_code
_entity_poly.pdbx_strand_id
1 'polypeptide(L)'
;MYIGDPVIGKMIEVRYDRYRNDGERDRDRAFIEQFNTSYVSWWPEGRAALTGKQRQERNLFLESDISAEGCRPHVVYTVCGLNLQAMQAEWFNIRNKPNAHYQMLRKSCSTVVLRVLKAGGALNKLSAAKRAWFSNNLYVTPKNVAQICNELRDAGLATKAKSQNCPEKGSFMFGLR
;
A
#
# COMPACT_ATOMS: atom_id res chain seq x y z
N MET A 1 -2.06 1.14 -2.00
CA MET A 1 -2.23 2.52 -1.45
C MET A 1 -2.00 3.52 -2.57
N TYR A 2 -2.87 4.52 -2.77
CA TYR A 2 -2.59 5.60 -3.71
C TYR A 2 -1.84 6.76 -3.06
N ILE A 3 -0.89 7.33 -3.78
CA ILE A 3 -0.21 8.57 -3.45
C ILE A 3 -0.81 9.68 -4.32
N GLY A 4 -1.44 10.68 -3.70
CA GLY A 4 -2.15 11.74 -4.42
C GLY A 4 -3.65 11.50 -4.50
N ASP A 5 -4.29 12.02 -5.54
CA ASP A 5 -5.74 11.97 -5.67
C ASP A 5 -6.23 10.55 -6.02
N PRO A 6 -7.05 9.91 -5.16
CA PRO A 6 -7.60 8.58 -5.43
C PRO A 6 -8.54 8.55 -6.63
N VAL A 7 -9.17 9.67 -6.99
CA VAL A 7 -10.03 9.78 -8.19
C VAL A 7 -9.18 9.65 -9.45
N ILE A 8 -8.01 10.29 -9.49
CA ILE A 8 -7.07 10.14 -10.60
C ILE A 8 -6.61 8.69 -10.72
N GLY A 9 -6.21 8.06 -9.60
CA GLY A 9 -5.84 6.64 -9.58
C GLY A 9 -6.94 5.73 -10.13
N LYS A 10 -8.18 5.94 -9.66
CA LYS A 10 -9.35 5.17 -10.10
C LYS A 10 -9.72 5.43 -11.57
N MET A 11 -9.52 6.65 -12.08
CA MET A 11 -9.74 6.94 -13.51
C MET A 11 -8.76 6.21 -14.41
N ILE A 12 -7.51 6.03 -13.97
CA ILE A 12 -6.52 5.22 -14.70
C ILE A 12 -6.97 3.76 -14.73
N GLU A 13 -7.51 3.23 -13.64
CA GLU A 13 -8.08 1.87 -13.56
C GLU A 13 -9.29 1.66 -14.47
N VAL A 14 -10.26 2.57 -14.44
CA VAL A 14 -11.47 2.48 -15.29
C VAL A 14 -11.11 2.59 -16.78
N ARG A 15 -10.01 3.25 -17.13
CA ARG A 15 -9.49 3.24 -18.51
C ARG A 15 -8.82 1.91 -18.84
N TYR A 16 -8.19 1.25 -17.88
CA TYR A 16 -7.58 -0.07 -18.04
C TYR A 16 -8.62 -1.20 -18.24
N ASP A 17 -9.72 -1.18 -17.50
CA ASP A 17 -10.76 -2.23 -17.62
C ASP A 17 -11.52 -2.18 -18.96
N ARG A 18 -11.38 -1.08 -19.72
CA ARG A 18 -11.97 -0.93 -21.06
C ARG A 18 -11.19 -1.65 -22.17
N TYR A 19 -9.97 -2.14 -21.91
CA TYR A 19 -9.21 -2.89 -22.89
C TYR A 19 -9.79 -4.30 -23.05
N ARG A 20 -10.26 -4.61 -24.27
CA ARG A 20 -11.13 -5.75 -24.57
C ARG A 20 -10.38 -7.10 -24.56
N ASN A 21 -9.07 -7.08 -24.85
CA ASN A 21 -8.23 -8.28 -24.99
C ASN A 21 -6.90 -8.16 -24.22
N ASP A 22 -6.42 -9.29 -23.69
CA ASP A 22 -5.19 -9.43 -22.89
C ASP A 22 -3.93 -8.91 -23.61
N GLY A 23 -3.82 -9.13 -24.92
CA GLY A 23 -2.67 -8.68 -25.73
C GLY A 23 -2.61 -7.18 -26.03
N GLU A 24 -3.69 -6.42 -25.81
CA GLU A 24 -3.64 -4.94 -25.82
C GLU A 24 -3.18 -4.42 -24.46
N ARG A 25 -3.61 -5.08 -23.38
CA ARG A 25 -3.21 -4.75 -22.01
C ARG A 25 -1.71 -4.89 -21.79
N ASP A 26 -1.08 -5.92 -22.36
CA ASP A 26 0.37 -6.14 -22.24
C ASP A 26 1.21 -5.16 -23.07
N ARG A 27 0.70 -4.71 -24.23
CA ARG A 27 1.38 -3.69 -25.05
C ARG A 27 1.40 -2.32 -24.37
N ASP A 28 0.28 -1.94 -23.75
CA ASP A 28 0.17 -0.66 -23.05
C ASP A 28 0.66 -0.74 -21.60
N ARG A 29 0.99 -1.93 -21.08
CA ARG A 29 1.50 -2.11 -19.71
C ARG A 29 2.69 -1.21 -19.43
N ALA A 30 3.68 -1.14 -20.33
CA ALA A 30 4.86 -0.29 -20.13
C ALA A 30 4.50 1.21 -20.04
N PHE A 31 3.57 1.66 -20.87
CA PHE A 31 3.02 3.02 -20.83
C PHE A 31 2.29 3.23 -19.50
N ILE A 32 1.40 2.32 -19.10
CA ILE A 32 0.64 2.44 -17.86
C ILE A 32 1.55 2.34 -16.63
N GLU A 33 2.62 1.56 -16.65
CA GLU A 33 3.62 1.51 -15.58
C GLU A 33 4.37 2.83 -15.40
N GLN A 34 4.46 3.62 -16.47
CA GLN A 34 4.97 4.98 -16.46
C GLN A 34 3.94 5.97 -15.87
N PHE A 35 2.64 5.75 -16.12
CA PHE A 35 1.58 6.64 -15.66
C PHE A 35 1.03 6.33 -14.26
N ASN A 36 0.79 5.06 -13.92
CA ASN A 36 0.33 4.64 -12.59
C ASN A 36 1.49 4.40 -11.62
N THR A 37 2.34 5.42 -11.49
CA THR A 37 3.39 5.46 -10.47
C THR A 37 2.83 5.82 -9.09
N SER A 38 1.55 6.16 -8.99
CA SER A 38 0.94 6.60 -7.74
C SER A 38 0.36 5.45 -6.92
N TYR A 39 0.18 4.25 -7.49
CA TYR A 39 -0.26 3.08 -6.75
C TYR A 39 0.91 2.28 -6.15
N VAL A 40 0.89 2.16 -4.82
CA VAL A 40 1.84 1.37 -4.04
C VAL A 40 1.24 0.00 -3.76
N SER A 41 1.83 -1.02 -4.37
CA SER A 41 1.50 -2.44 -4.20
C SER A 41 2.80 -3.24 -4.17
N TRP A 42 2.91 -4.20 -3.24
CA TRP A 42 4.15 -4.95 -3.02
C TRP A 42 3.85 -6.37 -2.54
N TRP A 43 3.92 -7.31 -3.49
CA TRP A 43 3.55 -8.71 -3.31
C TRP A 43 4.71 -9.64 -3.65
N PRO A 44 4.70 -10.89 -3.16
CA PRO A 44 5.56 -11.93 -3.68
C PRO A 44 5.05 -12.44 -5.03
N GLU A 45 5.96 -12.98 -5.85
CA GLU A 45 5.60 -13.89 -6.94
C GLU A 45 4.97 -15.16 -6.34
N GLY A 46 3.68 -15.35 -6.61
CA GLY A 46 2.86 -16.43 -6.04
C GLY A 46 2.47 -16.24 -4.56
N ARG A 47 2.14 -17.33 -3.87
CA ARG A 47 1.69 -17.29 -2.46
C ARG A 47 2.83 -16.82 -1.55
N ALA A 48 2.54 -15.92 -0.63
CA ALA A 48 3.51 -15.45 0.36
C ALA A 48 4.03 -16.59 1.25
N ALA A 49 5.33 -16.84 1.18
CA ALA A 49 6.02 -17.78 2.05
C ALA A 49 6.35 -17.10 3.40
N LEU A 50 6.20 -17.86 4.48
CA LEU A 50 6.52 -17.41 5.84
C LEU A 50 8.02 -17.11 6.02
N THR A 51 8.87 -17.82 5.27
CA THR A 51 10.33 -17.70 5.32
C THR A 51 10.92 -17.61 3.91
N GLY A 52 12.14 -17.07 3.81
CA GLY A 52 12.86 -16.94 2.54
C GLY A 52 12.66 -15.60 1.83
N LYS A 53 13.39 -15.42 0.72
CA LYS A 53 13.24 -14.30 -0.21
C LYS A 53 12.40 -14.79 -1.38
N GLN A 54 11.34 -14.08 -1.70
CA GLN A 54 10.61 -14.30 -2.94
C GLN A 54 10.93 -13.18 -3.92
N ARG A 55 10.84 -13.47 -5.22
CA ARG A 55 10.81 -12.40 -6.22
C ARG A 55 9.61 -11.52 -5.91
N GLN A 56 9.80 -10.22 -6.09
CA GLN A 56 8.73 -9.27 -5.88
C GLN A 56 7.88 -9.16 -7.14
N GLU A 57 6.57 -9.19 -6.93
CA GLU A 57 5.56 -8.77 -7.89
C GLU A 57 4.88 -7.48 -7.42
N ARG A 58 4.22 -6.81 -8.36
CA ARG A 58 3.43 -5.62 -8.10
C ARG A 58 2.19 -5.67 -8.95
N ASN A 59 1.07 -5.36 -8.33
CA ASN A 59 -0.14 -5.02 -9.05
C ASN A 59 -0.14 -3.52 -9.38
N LEU A 60 -0.52 -3.19 -10.60
CA LEU A 60 -0.60 -1.81 -11.03
C LEU A 60 -1.87 -1.13 -10.50
N PHE A 61 -2.86 -1.91 -10.07
CA PHE A 61 -4.20 -1.43 -9.76
C PHE A 61 -4.75 -2.02 -8.47
N LEU A 62 -5.62 -1.27 -7.80
CA LEU A 62 -6.38 -1.71 -6.63
C LEU A 62 -7.32 -2.85 -6.98
N GLU A 63 -8.01 -2.80 -8.12
CA GLU A 63 -8.92 -3.87 -8.52
C GLU A 63 -8.19 -5.21 -8.73
N SER A 64 -6.93 -5.19 -9.18
CA SER A 64 -6.10 -6.40 -9.25
C SER A 64 -5.79 -6.97 -7.86
N ASP A 65 -5.50 -6.09 -6.88
CA ASP A 65 -5.33 -6.51 -5.48
C ASP A 65 -6.64 -7.06 -4.88
N ILE A 66 -7.77 -6.40 -5.14
CA ILE A 66 -9.10 -6.86 -4.69
C ILE A 66 -9.44 -8.23 -5.28
N SER A 67 -9.18 -8.43 -6.57
CA SER A 67 -9.42 -9.70 -7.24
C SER A 67 -8.50 -10.81 -6.71
N ALA A 68 -7.23 -10.49 -6.41
CA ALA A 68 -6.29 -11.45 -5.86
C ALA A 68 -6.62 -11.83 -4.41
N GLU A 69 -7.05 -10.87 -3.59
CA GLU A 69 -7.45 -11.08 -2.19
C GLU A 69 -8.89 -11.62 -2.05
N GLY A 70 -9.70 -11.54 -3.11
CA GLY A 70 -11.10 -11.98 -3.13
C GLY A 70 -12.03 -11.13 -2.25
N CYS A 71 -11.57 -10.00 -1.72
CA CYS A 71 -12.37 -9.11 -0.88
C CYS A 71 -11.99 -7.63 -1.04
N ARG A 72 -12.97 -6.75 -0.81
CA ARG A 72 -12.76 -5.30 -0.82
C ARG A 72 -12.12 -4.84 0.51
N PRO A 73 -11.40 -3.70 0.52
CA PRO A 73 -10.82 -3.16 1.75
C PRO A 73 -11.88 -2.96 2.84
N HIS A 74 -11.68 -3.57 4.00
CA HIS A 74 -12.57 -3.41 5.15
C HIS A 74 -12.46 -2.03 5.79
N VAL A 75 -11.28 -1.41 5.72
CA VAL A 75 -10.98 -0.10 6.29
C VAL A 75 -10.11 0.67 5.31
N VAL A 76 -10.51 1.92 5.04
CA VAL A 76 -9.76 2.85 4.19
C VAL A 76 -9.40 4.07 5.01
N TYR A 77 -8.15 4.51 4.88
CA TYR A 77 -7.65 5.75 5.46
C TYR A 77 -7.30 6.71 4.33
N THR A 78 -7.85 7.94 4.38
CA THR A 78 -7.45 9.03 3.49
C THR A 78 -6.59 10.00 4.30
N VAL A 79 -5.32 10.11 3.94
CA VAL A 79 -4.34 10.93 4.67
C VAL A 79 -4.03 12.20 3.87
N CYS A 80 -3.96 13.35 4.53
CA CYS A 80 -3.65 14.65 3.94
C CYS A 80 -2.48 15.35 4.66
N GLY A 81 -1.95 16.42 4.07
CA GLY A 81 -0.88 17.23 4.67
C GLY A 81 0.49 16.57 4.74
N LEU A 82 0.72 15.53 3.93
CA LEU A 82 2.02 14.87 3.73
C LEU A 82 2.72 15.38 2.46
N ASN A 83 4.04 15.23 2.41
CA ASN A 83 4.83 15.57 1.23
C ASN A 83 4.65 14.51 0.13
N LEU A 84 3.74 14.77 -0.81
CA LEU A 84 3.43 13.87 -1.93
C LEU A 84 4.64 13.57 -2.80
N GLN A 85 5.48 14.57 -3.10
CA GLN A 85 6.65 14.39 -3.95
C GLN A 85 7.68 13.46 -3.31
N ALA A 86 7.91 13.60 -1.99
CA ALA A 86 8.80 12.71 -1.25
C ALA A 86 8.23 11.28 -1.18
N MET A 87 6.91 11.13 -1.03
CA MET A 87 6.25 9.81 -1.09
C MET A 87 6.42 9.14 -2.46
N GLN A 88 6.20 9.89 -3.54
CA GLN A 88 6.36 9.38 -4.91
C GLN A 88 7.82 9.02 -5.22
N ALA A 89 8.77 9.84 -4.79
CA ALA A 89 10.20 9.58 -4.97
C ALA A 89 10.65 8.32 -4.21
N GLU A 90 10.23 8.16 -2.96
CA GLU A 90 10.56 6.95 -2.18
C GLU A 90 9.92 5.70 -2.81
N TRP A 91 8.68 5.81 -3.27
CA TRP A 91 8.05 4.70 -3.97
C TRP A 91 8.79 4.34 -5.26
N PHE A 92 9.15 5.34 -6.08
CA PHE A 92 9.99 5.17 -7.28
C PHE A 92 11.29 4.43 -6.97
N ASN A 93 11.99 4.83 -5.90
CA ASN A 93 13.23 4.18 -5.46
C ASN A 93 13.02 2.73 -5.02
N ILE A 94 11.91 2.44 -4.35
CA ILE A 94 11.57 1.07 -3.93
C ILE A 94 11.26 0.19 -5.13
N ARG A 95 10.42 0.65 -6.07
CA ARG A 95 9.99 -0.14 -7.24
C ARG A 95 11.09 -0.41 -8.25
N ASN A 96 12.02 0.52 -8.42
CA ASN A 96 13.07 0.41 -9.44
C ASN A 96 14.37 -0.18 -8.87
N LYS A 97 14.33 -0.67 -7.62
CA LYS A 97 15.50 -1.28 -7.01
C LYS A 97 15.87 -2.58 -7.74
N PRO A 98 17.10 -2.72 -8.26
CA PRO A 98 17.54 -3.97 -8.86
C PRO A 98 17.54 -5.08 -7.80
N ASN A 99 17.12 -6.28 -8.20
CA ASN A 99 16.97 -7.43 -7.30
C ASN A 99 16.07 -7.13 -6.08
N ALA A 100 14.93 -6.48 -6.33
CA ALA A 100 13.88 -6.34 -5.34
C ALA A 100 13.34 -7.73 -4.94
N HIS A 101 13.19 -7.93 -3.63
CA HIS A 101 12.67 -9.18 -3.07
C HIS A 101 11.61 -8.88 -2.02
N TYR A 102 10.57 -9.71 -2.03
CA TYR A 102 9.56 -9.77 -0.99
C TYR A 102 10.06 -10.63 0.18
N GLN A 103 9.78 -10.18 1.40
CA GLN A 103 9.99 -10.96 2.63
C GLN A 103 8.85 -10.66 3.59
N MET A 104 8.05 -11.67 3.94
CA MET A 104 6.82 -11.46 4.72
C MET A 104 7.03 -10.70 6.05
N LEU A 105 8.14 -10.96 6.75
CA LEU A 105 8.42 -10.35 8.05
C LEU A 105 9.17 -9.01 7.99
N ARG A 106 9.96 -8.79 6.93
CA ARG A 106 10.91 -7.66 6.86
C ARG A 106 10.68 -6.71 5.69
N LYS A 107 10.03 -7.17 4.62
CA LYS A 107 9.78 -6.45 3.36
C LYS A 107 8.39 -6.80 2.80
N SER A 108 7.37 -6.68 3.63
CA SER A 108 5.97 -6.85 3.24
C SER A 108 5.36 -5.55 2.72
N CYS A 109 4.15 -5.61 2.16
CA CYS A 109 3.39 -4.42 1.75
C CYS A 109 3.26 -3.40 2.89
N SER A 110 3.09 -3.83 4.14
CA SER A 110 3.02 -2.92 5.30
C SER A 110 4.32 -2.15 5.54
N THR A 111 5.47 -2.81 5.36
CA THR A 111 6.78 -2.15 5.51
C THR A 111 7.01 -1.11 4.40
N VAL A 112 6.58 -1.40 3.17
CA VAL A 112 6.70 -0.48 2.03
C VAL A 112 5.80 0.73 2.22
N VAL A 113 4.53 0.53 2.59
CA VAL A 113 3.61 1.61 2.91
C VAL A 113 4.16 2.49 4.03
N LEU A 114 4.70 1.90 5.10
CA LEU A 114 5.31 2.67 6.18
C LEU A 114 6.51 3.50 5.71
N ARG A 115 7.38 2.95 4.85
CA ARG A 115 8.52 3.69 4.29
C ARG A 115 8.07 4.89 3.47
N VAL A 116 7.06 4.70 2.62
CA VAL A 116 6.48 5.78 1.82
C VAL A 116 5.87 6.85 2.74
N LEU A 117 5.08 6.47 3.75
CA LEU A 117 4.51 7.41 4.72
C LEU A 117 5.59 8.15 5.53
N LYS A 118 6.67 7.47 5.91
CA LYS A 118 7.84 8.07 6.57
C LYS A 118 8.48 9.14 5.69
N ALA A 119 8.70 8.84 4.40
CA ALA A 119 9.23 9.80 3.43
C ALA A 119 8.32 11.02 3.26
N GLY A 120 7.00 10.81 3.30
CA GLY A 120 6.00 11.88 3.31
C GLY A 120 5.96 12.72 4.59
N GLY A 121 6.73 12.35 5.62
CA GLY A 121 6.78 13.07 6.89
C GLY A 121 5.69 12.69 7.89
N ALA A 122 4.98 11.58 7.69
CA ALA A 122 3.87 11.16 8.57
C ALA A 122 4.28 11.07 10.05
N LEU A 123 5.46 10.50 10.34
CA LEU A 123 5.95 10.39 11.72
C LEU A 123 6.38 11.72 12.33
N ASN A 124 6.69 12.73 11.51
CA ASN A 124 7.04 14.07 11.99
C ASN A 124 5.80 14.82 12.50
N LYS A 125 4.60 14.40 12.07
CA LYS A 125 3.33 14.91 12.56
C LYS A 125 2.91 14.29 13.89
N LEU A 126 3.60 13.24 14.34
CA LEU A 126 3.37 12.58 15.62
C LEU A 126 4.24 13.21 16.72
N SER A 127 3.80 13.06 17.97
CA SER A 127 4.58 13.43 19.15
C SER A 127 5.89 12.63 19.21
N ALA A 128 6.91 13.18 19.89
CA ALA A 128 8.25 12.58 19.95
C ALA A 128 8.24 11.13 20.48
N ALA A 129 7.44 10.85 21.51
CA ALA A 129 7.28 9.50 22.07
C ALA A 129 6.70 8.51 21.05
N LYS A 130 5.62 8.91 20.35
CA LYS A 130 4.99 8.07 19.33
C LYS A 130 5.91 7.86 18.13
N ARG A 131 6.62 8.92 17.70
CA ARG A 131 7.64 8.84 16.64
C ARG A 131 8.73 7.83 16.98
N ALA A 132 9.26 7.85 18.20
CA ALA A 132 10.27 6.88 18.64
C ALA A 132 9.71 5.46 18.63
N TRP A 133 8.48 5.27 19.14
CA TRP A 133 7.81 3.96 19.16
C TRP A 133 7.63 3.37 17.75
N PHE A 134 7.09 4.14 16.81
CA PHE A 134 6.88 3.69 15.43
C PHE A 134 8.18 3.57 14.62
N SER A 135 9.25 4.27 15.02
CA SER A 135 10.55 4.19 14.36
C SER A 135 11.32 2.93 14.75
N ASN A 136 11.16 2.46 16.00
CA ASN A 136 11.90 1.31 16.54
C ASN A 136 11.20 -0.04 16.33
N ASN A 137 10.09 -0.08 15.59
CA ASN A 137 9.38 -1.33 15.33
C ASN A 137 10.21 -2.27 14.43
N LEU A 138 10.70 -3.37 15.03
CA LEU A 138 11.40 -4.45 14.34
C LEU A 138 10.54 -5.15 13.28
N TYR A 139 9.22 -5.17 13.49
CA TYR A 139 8.25 -5.77 12.58
C TYR A 139 7.12 -4.78 12.30
N VAL A 140 6.77 -4.64 11.02
CA VAL A 140 5.69 -3.75 10.59
C VAL A 140 4.52 -4.59 10.12
N THR A 141 3.42 -4.52 10.86
CA THR A 141 2.16 -5.19 10.53
C THR A 141 1.16 -4.18 9.95
N PRO A 142 0.09 -4.64 9.27
CA PRO A 142 -1.00 -3.76 8.85
C PRO A 142 -1.61 -2.97 10.01
N LYS A 143 -1.65 -3.57 11.21
CA LYS A 143 -2.12 -2.93 12.44
C LYS A 143 -1.25 -1.74 12.85
N ASN A 144 0.08 -1.86 12.71
CA ASN A 144 1.00 -0.75 13.03
C ASN A 144 0.78 0.44 12.08
N VAL A 145 0.58 0.19 10.78
CA VAL A 145 0.24 1.23 9.81
C VAL A 145 -1.10 1.87 10.14
N ALA A 146 -2.12 1.07 10.45
CA ALA A 146 -3.44 1.57 10.84
C ALA A 146 -3.39 2.42 12.13
N GLN A 147 -2.52 2.09 13.09
CA GLN A 147 -2.29 2.89 14.30
C GLN A 147 -1.70 4.26 13.94
N ILE A 148 -0.69 4.33 13.07
CA ILE A 148 -0.14 5.61 12.58
C ILE A 148 -1.25 6.44 11.92
N CYS A 149 -2.07 5.84 11.08
CA CYS A 149 -3.17 6.55 10.43
C CYS A 149 -4.26 7.00 11.41
N ASN A 150 -4.53 6.24 12.48
CA ASN A 150 -5.43 6.71 13.55
C ASN A 150 -4.83 7.92 14.28
N GLU A 151 -3.53 7.93 14.55
CA GLU A 151 -2.86 9.08 15.17
C GLU A 151 -2.90 10.32 14.27
N LEU A 152 -2.70 10.13 12.97
CA LEU A 152 -2.87 11.22 12.00
C LEU A 152 -4.32 11.70 11.94
N ARG A 153 -5.29 10.80 12.03
CA ARG A 153 -6.71 11.15 12.11
C ARG A 153 -7.01 11.98 13.34
N ASP A 154 -6.48 11.58 14.49
CA ASP A 154 -6.69 12.28 15.77
C ASP A 154 -6.03 13.67 15.75
N ALA A 155 -4.99 13.85 14.92
CA ALA A 155 -4.39 15.15 14.62
C ALA A 155 -5.07 15.93 13.47
N GLY A 156 -6.20 15.45 12.94
CA GLY A 156 -6.94 16.10 11.85
C GLY A 156 -6.32 15.95 10.45
N LEU A 157 -5.31 15.08 10.30
CA LEU A 157 -4.57 14.84 9.05
C LEU A 157 -4.99 13.56 8.32
N ALA A 158 -6.00 12.86 8.81
CA ALA A 158 -6.56 11.72 8.11
C ALA A 158 -8.05 11.52 8.42
N THR A 159 -8.75 10.87 7.51
CA THR A 159 -10.11 10.35 7.73
C THR A 159 -10.10 8.83 7.63
N LYS A 160 -11.03 8.17 8.32
CA LYS A 160 -11.17 6.72 8.34
C LYS A 160 -12.58 6.33 7.92
N ALA A 161 -12.68 5.53 6.86
CA ALA A 161 -13.92 4.91 6.43
C ALA A 161 -13.87 3.40 6.73
N LYS A 162 -14.95 2.86 7.31
CA LYS A 162 -15.10 1.43 7.58
C LYS A 162 -16.19 0.88 6.66
N SER A 163 -15.90 -0.20 5.96
CA SER A 163 -16.87 -0.92 5.15
C SER A 163 -17.93 -1.59 6.03
N GLN A 164 -19.15 -1.72 5.53
CA GLN A 164 -20.25 -2.41 6.22
C GLN A 164 -19.91 -3.88 6.51
N ASN A 165 -19.16 -4.52 5.60
CA ASN A 165 -18.76 -5.93 5.72
C ASN A 165 -17.49 -6.13 6.57
N CYS A 166 -17.06 -5.13 7.33
CA CYS A 166 -15.84 -5.25 8.13
C CYS A 166 -16.09 -6.17 9.34
N PRO A 167 -15.29 -7.24 9.51
CA PRO A 167 -15.42 -8.15 10.64
C PRO A 167 -15.35 -7.42 11.99
N GLU A 168 -16.09 -7.94 12.97
CA GLU A 168 -16.03 -7.44 14.34
C GLU A 168 -14.65 -7.67 14.98
N LYS A 169 -14.32 -6.84 15.97
CA LYS A 169 -13.00 -6.84 16.60
C LYS A 169 -12.81 -8.14 17.39
N GLY A 170 -12.15 -9.12 16.79
CA GLY A 170 -11.90 -10.44 17.38
C GLY A 170 -12.20 -11.62 16.47
N SER A 171 -12.89 -11.42 15.34
CA SER A 171 -13.23 -12.52 14.43
C SER A 171 -12.11 -12.91 13.43
N PHE A 172 -10.95 -12.25 13.48
CA PHE A 172 -9.79 -12.55 12.62
C PHE A 172 -8.64 -13.13 13.45
N MET A 173 -8.74 -14.40 13.83
CA MET A 173 -7.59 -15.22 14.19
C MET A 173 -7.09 -15.94 12.93
N PHE A 174 -5.89 -15.55 12.47
CA PHE A 174 -5.05 -16.25 11.48
C PHE A 174 -5.77 -17.00 10.35
N GLY A 175 -6.09 -16.30 9.26
CA GLY A 175 -6.39 -16.91 7.97
C GLY A 175 -5.21 -16.76 7.02
N LEU A 176 -4.20 -17.62 7.13
CA LEU A 176 -3.32 -17.93 5.99
C LEU A 176 -4.17 -18.69 4.97
N ARG A 177 -4.63 -18.00 3.93
CA ARG A 177 -5.02 -18.61 2.66
C ARG A 177 -4.30 -17.88 1.55
#